data_AF-A0A814JSW6-F1
#
_entry.id   AF-A0A814JSW6-F1
#
_cell.length_a   1.000
_cell.length_b   1.000
_cell.length_c   1.000
_cell.angle_alpha   90.00
_cell.angle_beta   90.00
_cell.angle_gamma   90.00
#
_symmetry.space_group_name_H-M   'P 1'
#
loop_
_entity.id
_entity.type
_entity.pdbx_description
1 polymer ?
#
loop_
_entity_poly.entity_id
_entity_poly.type
_entity_poly.pdbx_seq_one_letter_code
_entity_poly.pdbx_strand_id
1 'polypeptide(L)'
;MLPQEEALNVLVEFLHVHGYTKVKGIPLETIRLLASIVLKENVFVYGKKIYQQVLGGAMGSSFTLTLANIFMWKWQKELVRRQDMTCEYYGRYIDDVFMTWNKSENALKQILENANTWHPNIKLEYKIGKSLPFLDVLLSNINGTLSTSVYHKPAAEPYVVPFISDHPRHVFENIVQTSLRRAIKYSSTFQLFNDERRYIKSTFLYNGYPSSFIDKTFRKFFSDYISSRSILPFLDNEAQFIRMRIALSGQPSRQQSQVEMRIATLTTDIEHLIEESDKTQECTIRENKKPNESQNKLIIHYTHEKRFNTRKRDLHCTFQETFENTPIIETKLIIGNRNRINTMKELIRKRPRQAMLKNKDET
;
A
#
# COMPACT_ATOMS: atom_id res chain seq x y z
N MET A 1 1.99 19.47 0.01
CA MET A 1 0.79 18.83 -0.61
C MET A 1 0.69 19.25 -2.07
N LEU A 2 0.18 18.37 -2.92
CA LEU A 2 0.21 18.52 -4.37
C LEU A 2 -0.62 19.74 -4.85
N PRO A 3 -0.02 20.76 -5.47
CA PRO A 3 -0.76 21.87 -6.10
C PRO A 3 -1.52 21.34 -7.34
N GLN A 4 -2.84 21.52 -7.37
CA GLN A 4 -3.70 20.85 -8.36
C GLN A 4 -3.39 21.26 -9.81
N GLU A 5 -3.36 22.57 -10.12
CA GLU A 5 -3.09 23.05 -11.48
C GLU A 5 -1.68 22.71 -11.95
N GLU A 6 -0.69 22.93 -11.09
CA GLU A 6 0.69 22.60 -11.40
C GLU A 6 0.85 21.10 -11.67
N ALA A 7 0.21 20.25 -10.87
CA ALA A 7 0.26 18.81 -11.07
C ALA A 7 -0.38 18.38 -12.41
N LEU A 8 -1.47 19.01 -12.83
CA LEU A 8 -2.07 18.77 -14.14
C LEU A 8 -1.12 19.16 -15.28
N ASN A 9 -0.38 20.26 -15.12
CA ASN A 9 0.62 20.66 -16.10
C ASN A 9 1.80 19.68 -16.14
N VAL A 10 2.26 19.23 -14.96
CA VAL A 10 3.35 18.22 -14.87
C VAL A 10 2.91 16.87 -15.43
N LEU A 11 1.64 16.48 -15.29
CA LEU A 11 1.08 15.29 -15.95
C LEU A 11 1.23 15.37 -17.47
N VAL A 12 0.84 16.51 -18.06
CA VAL A 12 0.92 16.69 -19.50
C VAL A 12 2.37 16.75 -19.97
N GLU A 13 3.24 17.46 -19.26
CA GLU A 13 4.68 17.47 -19.52
C GLU A 13 5.26 16.05 -19.47
N PHE A 14 4.93 15.28 -18.45
CA PHE A 14 5.37 13.90 -18.29
C PHE A 14 4.97 13.05 -19.50
N LEU A 15 3.71 13.14 -19.94
CA LEU A 15 3.23 12.39 -21.11
C LEU A 15 3.96 12.80 -22.39
N HIS A 16 4.17 14.10 -22.62
CA HIS A 16 4.92 14.59 -23.78
C HIS A 16 6.38 14.10 -23.78
N VAL A 17 7.07 14.19 -22.62
CA VAL A 17 8.47 13.75 -22.49
C VAL A 17 8.63 12.26 -22.80
N HIS A 18 7.61 11.45 -22.55
CA HIS A 18 7.60 10.02 -22.88
C HIS A 18 7.01 9.72 -24.27
N GLY A 19 6.85 10.73 -25.13
CA GLY A 19 6.44 10.58 -26.52
C GLY A 19 4.95 10.36 -26.75
N TYR A 20 4.09 10.54 -25.73
CA TYR A 20 2.66 10.40 -25.91
C TYR A 20 2.06 11.66 -26.53
N THR A 21 1.30 11.50 -27.62
CA THR A 21 0.38 12.52 -28.17
C THR A 21 -1.08 12.17 -27.86
N LYS A 22 -1.35 10.88 -27.66
CA LYS A 22 -2.62 10.31 -27.21
C LYS A 22 -2.32 9.13 -26.30
N VAL A 23 -3.18 8.87 -25.33
CA VAL A 23 -3.13 7.64 -24.52
C VAL A 23 -4.39 6.85 -24.85
N LYS A 24 -4.22 5.68 -25.49
CA LYS A 24 -5.35 4.81 -25.91
C LYS A 24 -6.39 5.57 -26.74
N GLY A 25 -5.92 6.33 -27.74
CA GLY A 25 -6.77 7.16 -28.61
C GLY A 25 -7.25 8.48 -27.98
N ILE A 26 -7.12 8.66 -26.66
CA ILE A 26 -7.57 9.87 -25.95
C ILE A 26 -6.51 10.98 -26.07
N PRO A 27 -6.85 12.18 -26.59
CA PRO A 27 -5.93 13.32 -26.64
C PRO A 27 -5.47 13.78 -25.26
N LEU A 28 -4.24 14.30 -25.15
CA LEU A 28 -3.69 14.77 -23.87
C LEU A 28 -4.55 15.87 -23.22
N GLU A 29 -5.15 16.76 -24.00
CA GLU A 29 -6.08 17.78 -23.46
C GLU A 29 -7.31 17.16 -22.81
N THR A 30 -7.83 16.07 -23.39
CA THR A 30 -8.94 15.32 -22.80
C THR A 30 -8.50 14.61 -21.51
N ILE A 31 -7.28 14.04 -21.49
CA ILE A 31 -6.72 13.44 -20.27
C ILE A 31 -6.55 14.50 -19.18
N ARG A 32 -6.04 15.69 -19.53
CA ARG A 32 -5.89 16.83 -18.61
C ARG A 32 -7.25 17.26 -18.07
N LEU A 33 -8.27 17.33 -18.92
CA LEU A 33 -9.64 17.66 -18.51
C LEU A 33 -10.20 16.63 -17.53
N LEU A 34 -10.13 15.34 -17.86
CA LEU A 34 -10.61 14.25 -17.00
C LEU A 34 -9.87 14.22 -15.66
N ALA A 35 -8.54 14.41 -15.69
CA ALA A 35 -7.73 14.54 -14.49
C ALA A 35 -8.18 15.74 -13.64
N SER A 36 -8.47 16.88 -14.28
CA SER A 36 -8.90 18.09 -13.58
C SER A 36 -10.24 17.87 -12.87
N ILE A 37 -11.18 17.15 -13.47
CA ILE A 37 -12.46 16.76 -12.83
C ILE A 37 -12.17 15.92 -11.58
N VAL A 38 -11.32 14.90 -11.67
CA VAL A 38 -11.01 14.03 -10.53
C VAL A 38 -10.34 14.77 -9.36
N LEU A 39 -9.49 15.77 -9.65
CA LEU A 39 -8.81 16.57 -8.62
C LEU A 39 -9.69 17.69 -8.04
N LYS A 40 -10.37 18.45 -8.89
CA LYS A 40 -11.06 19.69 -8.52
C LYS A 40 -12.48 19.43 -8.05
N GLU A 41 -13.19 18.47 -8.65
CA GLU A 41 -14.58 18.15 -8.28
C GLU A 41 -14.67 17.15 -7.12
N ASN A 42 -13.62 17.06 -6.30
CA ASN A 42 -13.64 16.23 -5.11
C ASN A 42 -14.40 16.93 -3.97
N VAL A 43 -15.66 16.53 -3.78
CA VAL A 43 -16.58 17.06 -2.79
C VAL A 43 -16.94 15.98 -1.77
N PHE A 44 -16.98 16.33 -0.49
CA PHE A 44 -17.36 15.40 0.57
C PHE A 44 -18.20 16.07 1.67
N VAL A 45 -18.97 15.27 2.40
CA VAL A 45 -19.84 15.74 3.49
C VAL A 45 -19.17 15.48 4.84
N TYR A 46 -19.10 16.51 5.67
CA TYR A 46 -18.66 16.39 7.05
C TYR A 46 -19.49 17.31 7.95
N GLY A 47 -20.00 16.79 9.07
CA GLY A 47 -20.80 17.60 10.00
C GLY A 47 -22.05 18.23 9.36
N LYS A 48 -22.72 17.50 8.44
CA LYS A 48 -23.85 17.99 7.63
C LYS A 48 -23.53 19.16 6.68
N LYS A 49 -22.25 19.51 6.52
CA LYS A 49 -21.78 20.53 5.57
C LYS A 49 -21.03 19.89 4.40
N ILE A 50 -21.08 20.54 3.25
CA ILE A 50 -20.43 20.11 2.01
C ILE A 50 -19.10 20.87 1.87
N TYR A 51 -18.01 20.15 1.65
CA TYR A 51 -16.68 20.73 1.48
C TYR A 51 -16.06 20.29 0.16
N GLN A 52 -15.32 21.20 -0.47
CA GLN A 52 -14.51 20.91 -1.65
C GLN A 52 -13.02 20.94 -1.27
N GLN A 53 -12.28 19.95 -1.76
CA GLN A 53 -10.83 19.89 -1.56
C GLN A 53 -10.12 20.79 -2.59
N VAL A 54 -9.42 21.81 -2.11
CA VAL A 54 -8.75 22.82 -2.95
C VAL A 54 -7.24 22.58 -3.13
N LEU A 55 -6.64 21.71 -2.31
CA LEU A 55 -5.22 21.37 -2.36
C LEU A 55 -5.03 19.86 -2.20
N GLY A 56 -4.15 19.28 -3.00
CA GLY A 56 -3.99 17.83 -3.10
C GLY A 56 -5.15 17.16 -3.83
N GLY A 57 -5.20 15.83 -3.78
CA GLY A 57 -6.34 15.04 -4.24
C GLY A 57 -6.92 14.18 -3.11
N ALA A 58 -8.01 13.48 -3.41
CA ALA A 58 -8.69 12.63 -2.45
C ALA A 58 -7.76 11.53 -1.91
N MET A 59 -7.62 11.42 -0.59
CA MET A 59 -6.91 10.28 0.00
C MET A 59 -7.66 8.98 -0.33
N GLY A 60 -6.95 8.00 -0.89
CA GLY A 60 -7.53 6.74 -1.35
C GLY A 60 -7.94 6.73 -2.83
N SER A 61 -7.86 7.87 -3.54
CA SER A 61 -7.93 7.88 -4.99
C SER A 61 -6.67 7.25 -5.57
N SER A 62 -6.85 6.21 -6.39
CA SER A 62 -5.75 5.57 -7.13
C SER A 62 -5.06 6.55 -8.08
N PHE A 63 -5.82 7.46 -8.70
CA PHE A 63 -5.28 8.46 -9.60
C PHE A 63 -4.42 9.50 -8.87
N THR A 64 -4.83 9.95 -7.68
CA THR A 64 -4.07 10.95 -6.91
C THR A 64 -2.68 10.43 -6.55
N LEU A 65 -2.53 9.15 -6.22
CA LEU A 65 -1.21 8.55 -5.95
C LEU A 65 -0.33 8.53 -7.20
N THR A 66 -0.89 8.13 -8.35
CA THR A 66 -0.17 8.15 -9.63
C THR A 66 0.29 9.57 -9.98
N LEU A 67 -0.59 10.56 -9.81
CA LEU A 67 -0.24 11.94 -10.09
C LEU A 67 0.81 12.49 -9.14
N ALA A 68 0.74 12.16 -7.84
CA ALA A 68 1.77 12.53 -6.88
C ALA A 68 3.14 11.95 -7.27
N ASN A 69 3.18 10.71 -7.76
CA ASN A 69 4.41 10.11 -8.26
C ASN A 69 4.97 10.81 -9.50
N ILE A 70 4.10 11.22 -10.43
CA ILE A 70 4.48 12.00 -11.61
C ILE A 70 5.00 13.40 -11.23
N PHE A 71 4.37 14.04 -10.24
CA PHE A 71 4.85 15.31 -9.72
C PHE A 71 6.24 15.18 -9.10
N MET A 72 6.42 14.17 -8.26
CA MET A 72 7.70 13.88 -7.64
C MET A 72 8.77 13.45 -8.66
N TRP A 73 8.40 12.84 -9.78
CA TRP A 73 9.33 12.58 -10.89
C TRP A 73 9.98 13.87 -11.39
N LYS A 74 9.21 14.97 -11.54
CA LYS A 74 9.75 16.27 -11.96
C LYS A 74 10.62 16.89 -10.86
N TRP A 75 10.13 16.89 -9.62
CA TRP A 75 10.84 17.50 -8.49
C TRP A 75 12.18 16.80 -8.19
N GLN A 76 12.25 15.47 -8.28
CA GLN A 76 13.43 14.69 -7.91
C GLN A 76 14.51 14.62 -9.00
N LYS A 77 14.30 15.21 -10.20
CA LYS A 77 15.17 15.02 -11.37
C LYS A 77 16.65 15.24 -11.07
N GLU A 78 16.98 16.31 -10.35
CA GLU A 78 18.39 16.63 -10.05
C GLU A 78 19.03 15.67 -9.04
N LEU A 79 18.26 15.10 -8.11
CA LEU A 79 18.77 14.08 -7.18
C LEU A 79 19.02 12.75 -7.89
N VAL A 80 18.10 12.35 -8.79
CA VAL A 80 18.24 11.12 -9.58
C VAL A 80 19.39 11.23 -10.58
N ARG A 81 19.51 12.37 -11.28
CA ARG A 81 20.62 12.60 -12.23
C ARG A 81 22.00 12.48 -11.57
N ARG A 82 22.10 12.79 -10.27
CA ARG A 82 23.34 12.64 -9.51
C ARG A 82 23.73 11.19 -9.33
N GLN A 83 22.78 10.32 -8.99
CA GLN A 83 23.00 8.89 -8.87
C GLN A 83 23.69 8.32 -10.11
N ASP A 84 23.24 8.71 -11.31
CA ASP A 84 23.81 8.23 -12.58
C ASP A 84 25.27 8.65 -12.79
N MET A 85 25.72 9.72 -12.12
CA MET A 85 27.08 10.25 -12.25
C MET A 85 28.03 9.79 -11.12
N THR A 86 27.51 9.51 -9.93
CA THR A 86 28.33 9.34 -8.70
C THR A 86 28.32 7.93 -8.11
N CYS A 87 27.64 6.97 -8.77
CA CYS A 87 27.40 5.63 -8.25
C CYS A 87 26.72 5.62 -6.87
N GLU A 88 26.00 6.69 -6.54
CA GLU A 88 25.19 6.80 -5.33
C GLU A 88 23.81 6.17 -5.60
N TYR A 89 23.22 5.54 -4.60
CA TYR A 89 21.85 5.05 -4.66
C TYR A 89 20.87 6.18 -4.33
N TYR A 90 19.80 6.31 -5.11
CA TYR A 90 18.60 7.07 -4.76
C TYR A 90 17.38 6.17 -4.96
N GLY A 91 16.57 6.04 -3.92
CA GLY A 91 15.32 5.27 -3.94
C GLY A 91 14.20 6.07 -3.28
N ARG A 92 13.01 6.04 -3.87
CA ARG A 92 11.81 6.64 -3.31
C ARG A 92 10.67 5.63 -3.25
N TYR A 93 10.05 5.51 -2.10
CA TYR A 93 8.79 4.78 -1.90
C TYR A 93 7.70 5.77 -1.47
N ILE A 94 6.89 6.21 -2.43
CA ILE A 94 5.85 7.24 -2.22
C ILE A 94 6.46 8.51 -1.64
N ASP A 95 6.36 8.71 -0.32
CA ASP A 95 6.83 9.89 0.40
C ASP A 95 8.21 9.65 1.06
N ASP A 96 8.63 8.40 1.24
CA ASP A 96 9.90 8.05 1.87
C ASP A 96 11.03 8.02 0.83
N VAL A 97 12.13 8.73 1.11
CA VAL A 97 13.33 8.77 0.26
C VAL A 97 14.52 8.21 1.03
N PHE A 98 15.32 7.37 0.36
CA PHE A 98 16.62 6.92 0.83
C PHE A 98 17.68 7.24 -0.22
N MET A 99 18.81 7.78 0.24
CA MET A 99 19.95 8.03 -0.63
C MET A 99 21.27 7.73 0.07
N THR A 100 22.27 7.30 -0.70
CA THR A 100 23.67 7.22 -0.23
C THR A 100 24.45 8.44 -0.69
N TRP A 101 25.54 8.76 -0.01
CA TRP A 101 26.38 9.91 -0.33
C TRP A 101 27.85 9.58 -0.12
N ASN A 102 28.67 9.88 -1.13
CA ASN A 102 30.10 9.53 -1.16
C ASN A 102 31.02 10.71 -0.83
N LYS A 103 30.49 11.94 -0.73
CA LYS A 103 31.26 13.14 -0.37
C LYS A 103 31.09 13.49 1.11
N SER A 104 31.56 14.67 1.52
CA SER A 104 31.42 15.15 2.89
C SER A 104 29.95 15.33 3.29
N GLU A 105 29.66 15.11 4.58
CA GLU A 105 28.34 15.33 5.16
C GLU A 105 27.86 16.79 4.97
N ASN A 106 28.77 17.76 5.02
CA ASN A 106 28.43 19.16 4.79
C ASN A 106 27.94 19.41 3.35
N ALA A 107 28.55 18.77 2.36
CA ALA A 107 28.08 18.87 0.98
C ALA A 107 26.69 18.22 0.81
N LEU A 108 26.41 17.12 1.53
CA LEU A 108 25.08 16.52 1.54
C LEU A 108 24.03 17.48 2.13
N LYS A 109 24.31 18.06 3.29
CA LYS A 109 23.41 19.03 3.94
C LYS A 109 23.11 20.21 3.03
N GLN A 110 24.11 20.77 2.37
CA GLN A 110 23.91 21.87 1.41
C GLN A 110 22.96 21.49 0.27
N ILE A 111 23.09 20.28 -0.27
CA ILE A 111 22.20 19.81 -1.34
C ILE A 111 20.78 19.58 -0.83
N LEU A 112 20.62 19.00 0.36
CA LEU A 112 19.30 18.76 0.95
C LEU A 112 18.59 20.08 1.32
N GLU A 113 19.32 21.05 1.86
CA GLU A 113 18.78 22.39 2.12
C GLU A 113 18.43 23.11 0.81
N ASN A 114 19.27 23.01 -0.22
CA ASN A 114 18.93 23.54 -1.54
C ASN A 114 17.67 22.86 -2.10
N ALA A 115 17.52 21.55 -1.94
CA ALA A 115 16.35 20.81 -2.40
C ALA A 115 15.05 21.25 -1.69
N ASN A 116 15.14 21.66 -0.43
CA ASN A 116 14.03 22.26 0.32
C ASN A 116 13.56 23.62 -0.22
N THR A 117 14.36 24.27 -1.08
CA THR A 117 13.98 25.54 -1.74
C THR A 117 13.30 25.35 -3.09
N TRP A 118 13.37 24.15 -3.68
CA TRP A 118 12.91 23.92 -5.06
C TRP A 118 11.40 24.09 -5.25
N HIS A 119 10.62 23.86 -4.19
CA HIS A 119 9.18 23.98 -4.28
C HIS A 119 8.55 24.29 -2.91
N PRO A 120 7.68 25.31 -2.78
CA PRO A 120 7.15 25.77 -1.49
C PRO A 120 6.30 24.72 -0.75
N ASN A 121 5.65 23.80 -1.48
CA ASN A 121 4.80 22.75 -0.89
C ASN A 121 5.50 21.40 -0.66
N ILE A 122 6.82 21.32 -0.90
CA ILE A 122 7.63 20.12 -0.64
C ILE A 122 8.69 20.48 0.39
N LYS A 123 8.74 19.70 1.46
CA LYS A 123 9.76 19.84 2.51
C LYS A 123 10.29 18.45 2.83
N LEU A 124 11.61 18.30 2.70
CA LEU A 124 12.36 17.14 3.12
C LEU A 124 12.69 17.25 4.60
N GLU A 125 12.13 16.33 5.37
CA GLU A 125 12.59 16.04 6.73
C GLU A 125 13.61 14.90 6.63
N TYR A 126 14.89 15.19 6.83
CA TYR A 126 15.96 14.24 6.58
C TYR A 126 16.74 13.90 7.86
N LYS A 127 17.31 12.70 7.88
CA LYS A 127 18.28 12.24 8.88
C LYS A 127 19.50 11.71 8.15
N ILE A 128 20.68 12.06 8.64
CA ILE A 128 21.96 11.60 8.09
C ILE A 128 22.63 10.73 9.13
N GLY A 129 23.13 9.58 8.72
CA GLY A 129 23.80 8.65 9.62
C GLY A 129 24.40 7.48 8.89
N LYS A 130 25.32 6.78 9.55
CA LYS A 130 25.91 5.54 9.04
C LYS A 130 24.93 4.38 9.06
N SER A 131 23.92 4.43 9.92
CA SER A 131 22.85 3.42 10.00
C SER A 131 21.50 4.12 10.11
N LEU A 132 20.61 3.86 9.16
CA LEU A 132 19.30 4.49 9.08
C LEU A 132 18.23 3.47 8.72
N PRO A 133 17.05 3.53 9.37
CA PRO A 133 15.91 2.74 8.93
C PRO A 133 15.28 3.38 7.69
N PHE A 134 14.89 2.53 6.74
CA PHE A 134 14.05 2.87 5.61
C PHE A 134 12.99 1.78 5.46
N LEU A 135 11.72 2.14 5.70
CA LEU A 135 10.61 1.19 5.79
C LEU A 135 10.91 0.10 6.84
N ASP A 136 10.90 -1.16 6.43
CA ASP A 136 11.16 -2.35 7.26
C ASP A 136 12.63 -2.81 7.23
N VAL A 137 13.54 -2.01 6.67
CA VAL A 137 14.95 -2.35 6.47
C VAL A 137 15.85 -1.38 7.21
N LEU A 138 16.81 -1.90 7.96
CA LEU A 138 17.90 -1.12 8.54
C LEU A 138 19.09 -1.18 7.58
N LEU A 139 19.49 -0.02 7.05
CA LEU A 139 20.60 0.12 6.14
C LEU A 139 21.80 0.68 6.90
N SER A 140 22.92 -0.05 6.85
CA SER A 140 24.15 0.28 7.55
C SER A 140 25.33 0.34 6.58
N ASN A 141 26.08 1.43 6.61
CA ASN A 141 27.34 1.57 5.87
C ASN A 141 28.47 0.93 6.69
N ILE A 142 29.00 -0.18 6.18
CA ILE A 142 30.16 -0.88 6.71
C ILE A 142 31.33 -0.62 5.76
N ASN A 143 32.15 0.39 6.07
CA ASN A 143 33.36 0.74 5.32
C ASN A 143 33.15 0.89 3.80
N GLY A 144 32.08 1.57 3.39
CA GLY A 144 31.71 1.79 1.99
C GLY A 144 30.81 0.69 1.40
N THR A 145 30.55 -0.39 2.14
CA THR A 145 29.63 -1.45 1.72
C THR A 145 28.30 -1.32 2.44
N LEU A 146 27.21 -1.32 1.67
CA LEU A 146 25.86 -1.23 2.23
C LEU A 146 25.38 -2.61 2.72
N SER A 147 25.25 -2.73 4.05
CA SER A 147 24.67 -3.89 4.72
C SER A 147 23.20 -3.63 5.07
N THR A 148 22.38 -4.67 4.98
CA THR A 148 20.93 -4.60 5.22
C THR A 148 20.51 -5.63 6.26
N SER A 149 19.55 -5.28 7.11
CA SER A 149 18.91 -6.17 8.08
C SER A 149 17.46 -5.76 8.30
N VAL A 150 16.68 -6.60 8.98
CA VAL A 150 15.29 -6.25 9.35
C VAL A 150 15.31 -5.13 10.40
N TYR A 151 14.56 -4.05 10.15
CA TYR A 151 14.39 -3.00 11.15
C TYR A 151 13.19 -3.29 12.06
N HIS A 152 13.43 -3.26 13.36
CA HIS A 152 12.38 -3.28 14.39
C HIS A 152 12.30 -1.92 15.05
N LYS A 153 11.12 -1.31 15.07
CA LYS A 153 10.92 -0.03 15.75
C LYS A 153 11.16 -0.24 17.25
N PRO A 154 11.96 0.61 17.93
CA PRO A 154 12.27 0.43 19.36
C PRO A 154 11.04 0.37 20.28
N ALA A 155 9.97 1.08 19.91
CA ALA A 155 8.70 1.09 20.65
C ALA A 155 7.70 0.00 20.21
N ALA A 156 8.04 -0.81 19.20
CA ALA A 156 7.17 -1.90 18.77
C ALA A 156 7.34 -3.08 19.72
N GLU A 157 6.27 -3.45 20.40
CA GLU A 157 6.20 -4.73 21.07
C GLU A 157 6.31 -5.86 20.04
N PRO A 158 6.93 -7.00 20.38
CA PRO A 158 7.00 -8.18 19.52
C PRO A 158 5.63 -8.87 19.49
N TYR A 159 4.56 -8.14 19.17
CA TYR A 159 3.21 -8.65 19.10
C TYR A 159 2.95 -9.22 17.71
N VAL A 160 2.57 -10.49 17.69
CA VAL A 160 1.99 -11.14 16.51
C VAL A 160 0.65 -11.72 16.92
N VAL A 161 -0.17 -12.10 15.95
CA VAL A 161 -1.46 -12.72 16.21
C VAL A 161 -1.30 -13.90 17.20
N PRO A 162 -1.87 -13.85 18.41
CA PRO A 162 -1.63 -14.87 19.43
C PRO A 162 -2.11 -16.25 18.98
N PHE A 163 -1.40 -17.32 19.37
CA PHE A 163 -1.77 -18.67 18.91
C PHE A 163 -3.12 -19.15 19.44
N ILE A 164 -3.61 -18.56 20.52
CA ILE A 164 -4.93 -18.83 21.11
C ILE A 164 -6.09 -18.17 20.35
N SER A 165 -5.79 -17.29 19.38
CA SER A 165 -6.84 -16.63 18.58
C SER A 165 -7.56 -17.61 17.66
N ASP A 166 -8.82 -17.34 17.34
CA ASP A 166 -9.67 -18.19 16.49
C ASP A 166 -9.36 -17.96 15.00
N HIS A 167 -8.14 -18.28 14.59
CA HIS A 167 -7.73 -18.25 13.19
C HIS A 167 -7.43 -19.66 12.67
N PRO A 168 -7.72 -19.92 11.39
CA PRO A 168 -7.32 -21.19 10.77
C PRO A 168 -5.81 -21.44 10.86
N ARG A 169 -5.42 -22.70 11.02
CA ARG A 169 -4.00 -23.09 11.20
C ARG A 169 -3.06 -22.55 10.12
N HIS A 170 -3.52 -22.47 8.87
CA HIS A 170 -2.73 -21.95 7.76
C HIS A 170 -2.37 -20.46 7.92
N VAL A 171 -3.17 -19.67 8.66
CA VAL A 171 -2.85 -18.26 8.95
C VAL A 171 -1.61 -18.18 9.82
N PHE A 172 -1.55 -18.97 10.89
CA PHE A 172 -0.38 -19.07 11.76
C PHE A 172 0.87 -19.55 11.02
N GLU A 173 0.75 -20.57 10.16
CA GLU A 173 1.86 -21.04 9.32
C GLU A 173 2.35 -19.93 8.38
N ASN A 174 1.42 -19.21 7.75
CA ASN A 174 1.75 -18.13 6.82
C ASN A 174 2.45 -16.97 7.52
N ILE A 175 2.01 -16.57 8.71
CA ILE A 175 2.65 -15.48 9.47
C ILE A 175 4.12 -15.84 9.73
N VAL A 176 4.39 -17.05 10.23
CA VAL A 176 5.76 -17.56 10.45
C VAL A 176 6.58 -17.58 9.15
N GLN A 177 6.02 -18.11 8.06
CA GLN A 177 6.70 -18.16 6.77
C GLN A 177 6.99 -16.76 6.20
N THR A 178 6.06 -15.81 6.34
CA THR A 178 6.26 -14.44 5.87
C THR A 178 7.34 -13.71 6.67
N SER A 179 7.42 -13.93 7.98
CA SER A 179 8.51 -13.41 8.81
C SER A 179 9.87 -13.96 8.36
N LEU A 180 9.96 -15.26 8.07
CA LEU A 180 11.18 -15.87 7.53
C LEU A 180 11.55 -15.28 6.16
N ARG A 181 10.60 -15.23 5.21
CA ARG A 181 10.83 -14.62 3.88
C ARG A 181 11.36 -13.20 4.00
N ARG A 182 10.79 -12.41 4.90
CA ARG A 182 11.24 -11.03 5.19
C ARG A 182 12.68 -11.02 5.70
N ALA A 183 13.00 -11.86 6.70
CA ALA A 183 14.35 -11.98 7.24
C ALA A 183 15.39 -12.31 6.16
N ILE A 184 15.08 -13.25 5.26
CA ILE A 184 16.03 -13.64 4.21
C ILE A 184 16.22 -12.53 3.18
N LYS A 185 15.13 -11.87 2.76
CA LYS A 185 15.21 -10.80 1.77
C LYS A 185 16.03 -9.62 2.29
N TYR A 186 15.81 -9.24 3.55
CA TYR A 186 16.36 -8.02 4.13
C TYR A 186 17.73 -8.19 4.76
N SER A 187 18.14 -9.39 5.15
CA SER A 187 19.48 -9.61 5.70
C SER A 187 20.53 -9.73 4.60
N SER A 188 21.64 -9.00 4.74
CA SER A 188 22.76 -9.07 3.78
C SER A 188 23.70 -10.25 4.01
N THR A 189 23.77 -10.76 5.24
CA THR A 189 24.65 -11.87 5.63
C THR A 189 23.87 -12.95 6.36
N PHE A 190 24.40 -14.17 6.36
CA PHE A 190 23.82 -15.30 7.08
C PHE A 190 23.75 -15.05 8.59
N GLN A 191 24.75 -14.37 9.16
CA GLN A 191 24.75 -14.03 10.58
C GLN A 191 23.57 -13.13 10.95
N LEU A 192 23.35 -12.04 10.19
CA LEU A 192 22.22 -11.13 10.40
C LEU A 192 20.88 -11.85 10.24
N PHE A 193 20.78 -12.76 9.27
CA PHE A 193 19.61 -13.61 9.12
C PHE A 193 19.40 -14.53 10.32
N ASN A 194 20.45 -15.15 10.85
CA ASN A 194 20.34 -16.03 12.01
C ASN A 194 19.91 -15.29 13.26
N ASP A 195 20.39 -14.07 13.47
CA ASP A 195 19.98 -13.21 14.58
C ASP A 195 18.49 -12.87 14.46
N GLU A 196 18.02 -12.46 13.28
CA GLU A 196 16.60 -12.25 13.01
C GLU A 196 15.77 -13.54 13.15
N ARG A 197 16.28 -14.69 12.71
CA ARG A 197 15.62 -15.99 12.85
C ARG A 197 15.40 -16.35 14.33
N ARG A 198 16.38 -16.07 15.20
CA ARG A 198 16.24 -16.25 16.65
C ARG A 198 15.21 -15.29 17.22
N TYR A 199 15.27 -14.01 16.83
CA TYR A 199 14.27 -13.01 17.24
C TYR A 199 12.85 -13.41 16.85
N ILE A 200 12.65 -13.89 15.62
CA ILE A 200 11.39 -14.44 15.11
C ILE A 200 10.92 -15.58 16.02
N LYS A 201 11.76 -16.59 16.28
CA LYS A 201 11.37 -17.73 17.13
C LYS A 201 10.95 -17.27 18.53
N SER A 202 11.72 -16.39 19.16
CA SER A 202 11.40 -15.82 20.47
C SER A 202 10.07 -15.05 20.46
N THR A 203 9.83 -14.26 19.41
CA THR A 203 8.57 -13.52 19.21
C THR A 203 7.37 -14.46 19.15
N PHE A 204 7.44 -15.54 18.36
CA PHE A 204 6.33 -16.50 18.27
C PHE A 204 6.11 -17.28 19.57
N LEU A 205 7.19 -17.67 20.27
CA LEU A 205 7.08 -18.30 21.60
C LEU A 205 6.39 -17.38 22.60
N TYR A 206 6.77 -16.10 22.63
CA TYR A 206 6.14 -15.08 23.47
C TYR A 206 4.63 -14.93 23.20
N ASN A 207 4.20 -15.10 21.95
CA ASN A 207 2.78 -15.03 21.56
C ASN A 207 2.06 -16.41 21.64
N GLY A 208 2.62 -17.38 22.36
CA GLY A 208 1.98 -18.65 22.70
C GLY A 208 2.06 -19.74 21.64
N TYR A 209 2.90 -19.60 20.61
CA TYR A 209 3.04 -20.62 19.57
C TYR A 209 3.85 -21.82 20.10
N PRO A 210 3.38 -23.07 19.92
CA PRO A 210 4.15 -24.25 20.33
C PRO A 210 5.50 -24.31 19.60
N SER A 211 6.59 -24.58 20.32
CA SER A 211 7.93 -24.71 19.72
C SER A 211 7.96 -25.73 18.58
N SER A 212 7.28 -26.86 18.74
CA SER A 212 7.15 -27.91 17.71
C SER A 212 6.45 -27.42 16.44
N PHE A 213 5.49 -26.50 16.56
CA PHE A 213 4.80 -25.88 15.43
C PHE A 213 5.72 -24.92 14.68
N ILE A 214 6.47 -24.08 15.41
CA ILE A 214 7.44 -23.14 14.82
C ILE A 214 8.52 -23.94 14.08
N ASP A 215 9.12 -24.93 14.72
CA ASP A 215 10.22 -25.72 14.16
C ASP A 215 9.76 -26.55 12.96
N LYS A 216 8.54 -27.10 13.00
CA LYS A 216 7.94 -27.77 11.84
C LYS A 216 7.76 -26.80 10.67
N THR A 217 7.30 -25.58 10.93
CA THR A 217 7.07 -24.56 9.91
C THR A 217 8.39 -24.05 9.32
N PHE A 218 9.43 -23.88 10.14
CA PHE A 218 10.78 -23.55 9.70
C PHE A 218 11.34 -24.64 8.78
N ARG A 219 11.25 -25.91 9.20
CA ARG A 219 11.73 -27.04 8.38
C ARG A 219 11.01 -27.11 7.04
N LYS A 220 9.68 -26.99 7.04
CA LYS A 220 8.87 -26.95 5.82
C LYS A 220 9.30 -25.79 4.90
N PHE A 221 9.50 -24.60 5.47
CA PHE A 221 9.94 -23.44 4.72
C PHE A 221 11.30 -23.68 4.05
N PHE A 222 12.29 -24.21 4.77
CA PHE A 222 13.62 -24.45 4.19
C PHE A 222 13.65 -25.63 3.21
N SER A 223 12.84 -26.68 3.43
CA SER A 223 12.79 -27.81 2.49
C SER A 223 12.30 -27.42 1.10
N ASP A 224 11.49 -26.37 1.00
CA ASP A 224 11.00 -25.86 -0.30
C ASP A 224 12.15 -25.25 -1.14
N TYR A 225 13.27 -24.88 -0.52
CA TYR A 225 14.40 -24.20 -1.20
C TYR A 225 15.74 -24.94 -1.12
N ILE A 226 15.91 -25.87 -0.17
CA ILE A 226 17.13 -26.66 -0.01
C ILE A 226 16.89 -28.06 -0.58
N SER A 227 17.66 -28.43 -1.62
CA SER A 227 17.59 -29.78 -2.21
C SER A 227 18.00 -30.86 -1.19
N SER A 228 17.26 -31.96 -1.19
CA SER A 228 17.05 -32.96 -0.13
C SER A 228 18.26 -33.84 0.25
N ARG A 229 19.40 -33.26 0.65
CA ARG A 229 20.55 -34.02 1.18
C ARG A 229 20.86 -33.79 2.65
N SER A 230 20.20 -32.85 3.34
CA SER A 230 20.38 -32.66 4.78
C SER A 230 19.31 -33.41 5.58
N ILE A 231 19.73 -34.09 6.65
CA ILE A 231 18.87 -34.84 7.57
C ILE A 231 17.88 -33.90 8.29
N LEU A 232 18.22 -32.61 8.38
CA LEU A 232 17.35 -31.53 8.82
C LEU A 232 17.51 -30.34 7.86
N PRO A 233 16.43 -29.77 7.29
CA PRO A 233 16.52 -28.61 6.41
C PRO A 233 16.73 -27.37 7.28
N PHE A 234 17.98 -27.11 7.64
CA PHE A 234 18.42 -25.85 8.21
C PHE A 234 19.42 -25.20 7.26
N LEU A 235 19.40 -23.87 7.23
CA LEU A 235 20.48 -23.11 6.63
C LEU A 235 21.64 -23.14 7.59
N ASP A 236 22.75 -23.69 7.13
CA ASP A 236 23.94 -23.92 7.95
C ASP A 236 25.16 -23.12 7.46
N ASN A 237 25.09 -22.54 6.26
CA ASN A 237 26.21 -21.78 5.69
C ASN A 237 25.75 -20.60 4.82
N GLU A 238 26.69 -19.67 4.62
CA GLU A 238 26.50 -18.45 3.82
C GLU A 238 26.12 -18.75 2.37
N ALA A 239 26.70 -19.80 1.76
CA ALA A 239 26.43 -20.15 0.36
C ALA A 239 24.98 -20.58 0.13
N GLN A 240 24.42 -21.40 1.03
CA GLN A 240 23.01 -21.79 1.01
C GLN A 240 22.09 -20.59 1.23
N PHE A 241 22.44 -19.72 2.18
CA PHE A 241 21.71 -18.48 2.44
C PHE A 241 21.65 -17.58 1.21
N ILE A 242 22.80 -17.31 0.56
CA ILE A 242 22.88 -16.48 -0.64
C ILE A 242 22.03 -17.06 -1.77
N ARG A 243 22.12 -18.39 -2.03
CA ARG A 243 21.29 -19.05 -3.05
C ARG A 243 19.80 -18.85 -2.80
N MET A 244 19.37 -19.04 -1.56
CA MET A 244 17.97 -18.89 -1.19
C MET A 244 17.51 -17.42 -1.26
N ARG A 245 18.38 -16.47 -0.87
CA ARG A 245 18.11 -15.04 -0.99
C ARG A 245 17.93 -14.63 -2.45
N ILE A 246 18.79 -15.10 -3.35
CA ILE A 246 18.65 -14.86 -4.80
C ILE A 246 17.33 -15.43 -5.31
N ALA A 247 17.01 -16.67 -4.97
CA ALA A 247 15.76 -17.32 -5.38
C ALA A 247 14.51 -16.57 -4.91
N LEU A 248 14.51 -16.06 -3.68
CA LEU A 248 13.37 -15.30 -3.12
C LEU A 248 13.28 -13.88 -3.65
N SER A 249 14.41 -13.22 -3.92
CA SER A 249 14.45 -11.87 -4.47
C SER A 249 13.96 -11.82 -5.93
N GLY A 250 14.18 -12.89 -6.69
CA GLY A 250 13.67 -13.02 -8.06
C GLY A 250 12.18 -13.35 -8.18
N GLN A 251 11.49 -13.68 -7.08
CA GLN A 251 10.07 -14.01 -7.11
C GLN A 251 9.21 -12.74 -6.97
N PRO A 252 8.31 -12.44 -7.94
CA PRO A 252 7.36 -11.34 -7.79
C PRO A 252 6.47 -11.61 -6.58
N SER A 253 6.18 -10.56 -5.81
CA SER A 253 5.19 -10.65 -4.74
C SER A 253 3.82 -11.03 -5.34
N ARG A 254 2.96 -11.67 -4.54
CA ARG A 254 1.60 -12.03 -4.99
C ARG A 254 0.83 -10.82 -5.53
N GLN A 255 1.07 -9.63 -4.98
CA GLN A 255 0.48 -8.39 -5.49
C GLN A 255 1.09 -8.00 -6.84
N GLN A 256 2.41 -8.07 -7.01
CA GLN A 256 3.05 -7.83 -8.31
C GLN A 256 2.53 -8.80 -9.36
N SER A 257 2.46 -10.11 -9.07
CA SER A 257 1.88 -11.08 -10.00
C SER A 257 0.40 -10.82 -10.30
N GLN A 258 -0.39 -10.39 -9.31
CA GLN A 258 -1.80 -10.00 -9.54
C GLN A 258 -1.92 -8.73 -10.38
N VAL A 259 -1.03 -7.76 -10.18
CA VAL A 259 -0.98 -6.51 -10.97
C VAL A 259 -0.53 -6.81 -12.39
N GLU A 260 0.52 -7.61 -12.59
CA GLU A 260 0.98 -8.06 -13.90
C GLU A 260 -0.13 -8.81 -14.66
N MET A 261 -0.83 -9.73 -13.98
CA MET A 261 -1.99 -10.40 -14.57
C MET A 261 -3.10 -9.40 -14.92
N ARG A 262 -3.46 -8.47 -14.02
CA ARG A 262 -4.49 -7.44 -14.30
C ARG A 262 -4.09 -6.53 -15.43
N ILE A 263 -2.83 -6.13 -15.53
CA ILE A 263 -2.30 -5.31 -16.63
C ILE A 263 -2.43 -6.10 -17.92
N ALA A 264 -2.02 -7.37 -17.96
CA ALA A 264 -2.18 -8.23 -19.13
C ALA A 264 -3.66 -8.33 -19.55
N THR A 265 -4.57 -8.60 -18.61
CA THR A 265 -6.02 -8.65 -18.89
C THR A 265 -6.55 -7.31 -19.40
N LEU A 266 -6.18 -6.19 -18.75
CA LEU A 266 -6.59 -4.85 -19.20
C LEU A 266 -6.05 -4.50 -20.59
N THR A 267 -4.84 -4.94 -20.93
CA THR A 267 -4.28 -4.74 -22.27
C THR A 267 -5.11 -5.50 -23.30
N THR A 268 -5.46 -6.76 -23.02
CA THR A 268 -6.33 -7.57 -23.89
C THR A 268 -7.76 -7.02 -24.00
N ASP A 269 -8.36 -6.60 -22.89
CA ASP A 269 -9.70 -5.99 -22.87
C ASP A 269 -9.72 -4.68 -23.67
N ILE A 270 -8.59 -3.95 -23.70
CA ILE A 270 -8.47 -2.68 -24.42
C ILE A 270 -8.22 -2.90 -25.90
N GLU A 271 -7.43 -3.90 -26.28
CA GLU A 271 -7.32 -4.34 -27.67
C GLU A 271 -8.72 -4.70 -28.22
N HIS A 272 -9.52 -5.42 -27.42
CA HIS A 272 -10.90 -5.76 -27.77
C HIS A 272 -11.84 -4.54 -27.83
N LEU A 273 -11.71 -3.58 -26.89
CA LEU A 273 -12.51 -2.35 -26.91
C LEU A 273 -12.12 -1.41 -28.06
N ILE A 274 -10.85 -1.39 -28.48
CA ILE A 274 -10.41 -0.65 -29.67
C ILE A 274 -11.04 -1.28 -30.92
N GLU A 275 -11.03 -2.62 -31.03
CA GLU A 275 -11.70 -3.36 -32.12
C GLU A 275 -13.23 -3.18 -32.13
N GLU A 276 -13.86 -3.06 -30.97
CA GLU A 276 -15.31 -2.81 -30.85
C GLU A 276 -15.69 -1.34 -31.08
N SER A 277 -14.80 -0.40 -30.74
CA SER A 277 -15.01 1.04 -30.97
C SER A 277 -14.99 1.41 -32.46
N ASP A 278 -14.33 0.62 -33.29
CA ASP A 278 -14.39 0.73 -34.76
C ASP A 278 -15.71 0.20 -35.35
N LYS A 279 -16.61 -0.39 -34.55
CA LYS A 279 -17.81 -1.10 -35.06
C LYS A 279 -19.17 -0.66 -34.55
N THR A 280 -19.31 0.33 -33.66
CA THR A 280 -20.66 0.69 -33.18
C THR A 280 -20.84 2.16 -32.81
N GLN A 281 -21.51 2.89 -33.69
CA GLN A 281 -22.27 4.12 -33.40
C GLN A 281 -23.67 3.74 -32.90
N GLU A 282 -24.18 4.55 -31.95
CA GLU A 282 -25.56 4.61 -31.39
C GLU A 282 -25.91 3.63 -30.25
N CYS A 283 -26.19 4.12 -29.03
CA CYS A 283 -27.52 4.63 -28.65
C CYS A 283 -27.67 5.02 -27.15
N THR A 284 -28.31 6.18 -26.96
CA THR A 284 -29.29 6.65 -25.94
C THR A 284 -29.15 6.45 -24.41
N ILE A 285 -29.30 7.59 -23.72
CA ILE A 285 -29.38 7.83 -22.28
C ILE A 285 -30.80 7.53 -21.76
N ARG A 286 -30.92 6.96 -20.55
CA ARG A 286 -32.15 6.97 -19.74
C ARG A 286 -31.90 7.49 -18.33
N GLU A 287 -32.66 8.52 -17.97
CA GLU A 287 -32.73 9.13 -16.63
C GLU A 287 -33.71 8.40 -15.71
N ASN A 288 -33.45 8.40 -14.38
CA ASN A 288 -34.37 8.78 -13.28
C ASN A 288 -34.04 8.15 -11.90
N LYS A 289 -33.83 8.98 -10.86
CA LYS A 289 -34.78 9.37 -9.76
C LYS A 289 -34.14 9.55 -8.34
N LYS A 290 -34.75 10.47 -7.57
CA LYS A 290 -34.36 11.14 -6.29
C LYS A 290 -34.26 10.25 -5.01
N PRO A 291 -33.62 10.72 -3.91
CA PRO A 291 -33.37 9.95 -2.67
C PRO A 291 -34.42 10.17 -1.55
N ASN A 292 -34.65 9.14 -0.71
CA ASN A 292 -35.58 9.15 0.44
C ASN A 292 -34.88 9.16 1.83
N GLU A 293 -35.63 9.69 2.81
CA GLU A 293 -35.38 10.03 4.23
C GLU A 293 -34.60 9.02 5.12
N SER A 294 -33.87 9.56 6.10
CA SER A 294 -32.94 8.83 6.98
C SER A 294 -33.61 8.22 8.23
N GLN A 295 -33.75 6.89 8.24
CA GLN A 295 -34.03 6.09 9.46
C GLN A 295 -32.73 5.76 10.20
N ASN A 296 -32.75 5.71 11.55
CA ASN A 296 -31.66 5.19 12.39
C ASN A 296 -31.38 3.72 12.03
N LYS A 297 -30.14 3.41 11.64
CA LYS A 297 -29.71 2.09 11.16
C LYS A 297 -28.48 1.60 11.92
N LEU A 298 -28.49 0.33 12.32
CA LEU A 298 -27.35 -0.39 12.89
C LEU A 298 -26.86 -1.37 11.82
N ILE A 299 -25.59 -1.30 11.45
CA ILE A 299 -25.06 -2.05 10.32
C ILE A 299 -23.98 -3.02 10.80
N ILE A 300 -24.20 -4.32 10.58
CA ILE A 300 -23.24 -5.39 10.92
C ILE A 300 -22.75 -6.03 9.62
N HIS A 301 -21.43 -6.08 9.46
CA HIS A 301 -20.79 -6.64 8.26
C HIS A 301 -19.93 -7.86 8.56
N TYR A 302 -20.00 -8.85 7.66
CA TYR A 302 -19.12 -10.02 7.67
C TYR A 302 -18.52 -10.25 6.26
N THR A 303 -17.33 -10.87 6.22
CA THR A 303 -16.64 -11.30 4.99
C THR A 303 -17.18 -12.67 4.56
N HIS A 304 -17.36 -12.87 3.25
CA HIS A 304 -18.05 -14.05 2.70
C HIS A 304 -17.40 -15.38 3.15
N GLU A 305 -18.08 -16.16 3.99
CA GLU A 305 -17.79 -17.58 4.25
C GLU A 305 -19.06 -18.39 3.99
N LYS A 306 -18.97 -19.49 3.22
CA LYS A 306 -20.15 -20.31 2.84
C LYS A 306 -20.94 -20.83 4.05
N ARG A 307 -20.32 -20.91 5.23
CA ARG A 307 -20.91 -21.33 6.50
C ARG A 307 -21.94 -20.33 7.08
N PHE A 308 -21.98 -19.09 6.60
CA PHE A 308 -22.86 -18.03 7.13
C PHE A 308 -24.14 -17.76 6.30
N ASN A 309 -24.42 -18.58 5.26
CA ASN A 309 -25.61 -18.37 4.43
C ASN A 309 -26.93 -18.55 5.20
N THR A 310 -26.96 -19.40 6.23
CA THR A 310 -28.13 -19.64 7.09
C THR A 310 -28.23 -18.64 8.27
N ARG A 311 -27.09 -18.12 8.75
CA ARG A 311 -26.98 -17.28 9.96
C ARG A 311 -27.53 -15.87 9.87
N LYS A 312 -27.94 -15.39 8.69
CA LYS A 312 -28.54 -14.05 8.56
C LYS A 312 -29.87 -13.98 9.33
N ARG A 313 -30.68 -15.03 9.27
CA ARG A 313 -31.94 -15.11 10.03
C ARG A 313 -31.67 -15.22 11.53
N ASP A 314 -30.72 -16.08 11.91
CA ASP A 314 -30.34 -16.29 13.31
C ASP A 314 -29.89 -14.98 13.97
N LEU A 315 -29.05 -14.18 13.32
CA LEU A 315 -28.61 -12.88 13.86
C LEU A 315 -29.74 -11.84 13.98
N HIS A 316 -30.72 -11.86 13.07
CA HIS A 316 -31.91 -11.03 13.22
C HIS A 316 -32.76 -11.49 14.41
N CYS A 317 -32.93 -12.80 14.60
CA CYS A 317 -33.66 -13.37 15.74
C CYS A 317 -32.93 -13.06 17.05
N THR A 318 -31.62 -13.32 17.13
CA THR A 318 -30.81 -13.00 18.31
C THR A 318 -30.84 -11.51 18.64
N PHE A 319 -30.78 -10.62 17.65
CA PHE A 319 -30.88 -9.18 17.91
C PHE A 319 -32.26 -8.81 18.49
N GLN A 320 -33.34 -9.39 17.97
CA GLN A 320 -34.69 -9.17 18.50
C GLN A 320 -34.82 -9.70 19.92
N GLU A 321 -34.40 -10.95 20.19
CA GLU A 321 -34.46 -11.58 21.51
C GLU A 321 -33.58 -10.87 22.56
N THR A 322 -32.39 -10.41 22.16
CA THR A 322 -31.43 -9.81 23.11
C THR A 322 -31.77 -8.37 23.48
N PHE A 323 -32.36 -7.61 22.54
CA PHE A 323 -32.57 -6.18 22.67
C PHE A 323 -34.05 -5.78 22.75
N GLU A 324 -34.97 -6.74 22.87
CA GLU A 324 -36.44 -6.57 22.88
C GLU A 324 -36.91 -5.43 23.80
N ASN A 325 -36.31 -5.32 24.98
CA ASN A 325 -36.68 -4.34 26.01
C ASN A 325 -35.74 -3.11 26.07
N THR A 326 -35.01 -2.84 24.99
CA THR A 326 -34.06 -1.72 24.93
C THR A 326 -34.43 -0.72 23.81
N PRO A 327 -34.11 0.58 23.96
CA PRO A 327 -34.39 1.60 22.93
C PRO A 327 -33.71 1.30 21.58
N ILE A 328 -32.71 0.41 21.56
CA ILE A 328 -31.98 -0.01 20.37
C ILE A 328 -32.87 -0.81 19.40
N ILE A 329 -33.98 -1.41 19.85
CA ILE A 329 -34.88 -2.19 19.00
C ILE A 329 -35.53 -1.36 17.88
N GLU A 330 -35.69 -0.06 18.08
CA GLU A 330 -36.22 0.89 17.07
C GLU A 330 -35.22 1.14 15.92
N THR A 331 -33.97 0.71 16.09
CA THR A 331 -32.92 0.88 15.10
C THR A 331 -32.97 -0.24 14.06
N LYS A 332 -33.03 0.11 12.77
CA LYS A 332 -33.07 -0.88 11.70
C LYS A 332 -31.74 -1.63 11.58
N LEU A 333 -31.71 -2.90 11.96
CA LEU A 333 -30.54 -3.76 11.76
C LEU A 333 -30.37 -4.12 10.27
N ILE A 334 -29.21 -3.82 9.70
CA ILE A 334 -28.83 -4.18 8.33
C ILE A 334 -27.61 -5.11 8.40
N ILE A 335 -27.84 -6.38 8.08
CA ILE A 335 -26.78 -7.40 8.01
C ILE A 335 -26.38 -7.58 6.54
N GLY A 336 -25.13 -7.25 6.22
CA GLY A 336 -24.65 -7.23 4.83
C GLY A 336 -23.22 -7.71 4.65
N ASN A 337 -22.96 -8.37 3.52
CA ASN A 337 -21.62 -8.76 3.12
C ASN A 337 -20.81 -7.53 2.65
N ARG A 338 -19.56 -7.39 3.10
CA ARG A 338 -18.65 -6.30 2.67
C ARG A 338 -18.49 -6.18 1.15
N ASN A 339 -18.70 -7.26 0.41
CA ASN A 339 -18.55 -7.28 -1.05
C ASN A 339 -19.77 -6.73 -1.80
N ARG A 340 -20.85 -6.32 -1.11
CA ARG A 340 -21.98 -5.63 -1.76
C ARG A 340 -21.72 -4.13 -1.87
N ILE A 341 -21.89 -3.61 -3.09
CA ILE A 341 -21.66 -2.20 -3.47
C ILE A 341 -22.43 -1.21 -2.57
N ASN A 342 -23.65 -1.56 -2.15
CA ASN A 342 -24.51 -0.67 -1.35
C ASN A 342 -24.00 -0.46 0.09
N THR A 343 -23.17 -1.37 0.60
CA THR A 343 -22.65 -1.32 1.99
C THR A 343 -21.27 -0.68 2.11
N MET A 344 -20.58 -0.45 0.98
CA MET A 344 -19.26 0.18 0.93
C MET A 344 -19.30 1.70 1.18
N LYS A 345 -20.42 2.36 0.83
CA LYS A 345 -20.58 3.82 0.93
C LYS A 345 -20.59 4.36 2.37
N GLU A 346 -20.87 3.51 3.37
CA GLU A 346 -20.98 3.90 4.78
C GLU A 346 -19.63 3.96 5.54
N LEU A 347 -18.53 3.49 4.93
CA LEU A 347 -17.30 3.13 5.66
C LEU A 347 -16.11 4.12 5.57
N ILE A 348 -16.21 5.24 4.85
CA ILE A 348 -15.03 6.10 4.62
C ILE A 348 -15.14 7.42 5.40
N ARG A 349 -14.53 7.45 6.60
CA ARG A 349 -14.23 8.69 7.33
C ARG A 349 -12.74 8.74 7.67
N LYS A 350 -11.92 9.30 6.77
CA LYS A 350 -10.59 9.82 7.12
C LYS A 350 -10.56 11.31 6.78
N ARG A 351 -10.25 12.13 7.79
CA ARG A 351 -10.32 13.60 7.78
C ARG A 351 -9.02 14.21 7.24
N PRO A 352 -9.07 15.08 6.22
CA PRO A 352 -7.98 16.00 5.91
C PRO A 352 -7.93 17.19 6.88
N ARG A 353 -6.77 17.83 7.03
CA ARG A 353 -6.56 18.98 7.92
C ARG A 353 -7.39 20.19 7.46
N GLN A 354 -7.90 20.97 8.41
CA GLN A 354 -8.87 22.06 8.19
C GLN A 354 -8.36 23.17 7.25
N ALA A 355 -7.05 23.36 7.14
CA ALA A 355 -6.42 24.29 6.21
C ALA A 355 -6.58 23.91 4.72
N MET A 356 -7.19 22.76 4.40
CA MET A 356 -7.27 22.21 3.04
C MET A 356 -8.69 22.28 2.43
N LEU A 357 -9.63 22.94 3.13
CA LEU A 357 -11.05 22.96 2.78
C LEU A 357 -11.55 24.38 2.60
N LYS A 358 -12.40 24.62 1.59
CA LYS A 358 -13.23 25.83 1.50
C LYS A 358 -14.70 25.47 1.61
N ASN A 359 -15.46 26.33 2.29
CA ASN A 359 -16.90 26.23 2.43
C ASN A 359 -17.56 26.69 1.12
N LYS A 360 -18.46 25.88 0.57
CA LYS A 360 -19.15 26.20 -0.69
C LYS A 360 -20.43 27.01 -0.47
N ASP A 361 -20.87 27.16 0.78
CA ASP A 361 -22.08 27.92 1.16
C ASP A 361 -21.84 29.44 1.29
N GLU A 362 -20.66 29.94 0.89
CA GLU A 362 -20.27 31.37 0.96
C GLU A 362 -19.98 32.00 -0.43
N THR A 363 -20.45 31.41 -1.52
CA THR A 363 -20.38 31.99 -2.88
C THR A 363 -21.71 32.01 -3.58
#